data_AF-A0A327QWW3-F1
#
_entry.id   AF-A0A327QWW3-F1
#
_cell.length_a   1.000
_cell.length_b   1.000
_cell.length_c   1.000
_cell.angle_alpha   90.00
_cell.angle_beta   90.00
_cell.angle_gamma   90.00
#
_symmetry.space_group_name_H-M   'P 1'
#
loop_
_entity.id
_entity.type
_entity.pdbx_description
1 polymer ?
#
loop_
_entity_poly.entity_id
_entity_poly.type
_entity_poly.pdbx_seq_one_letter_code
_entity_poly.pdbx_strand_id
1 'polypeptide(L)'
;MEKKNTITDNGRKIALLHWKIQQWKLRFQLMDEEIVFIKRLLDSNAFKPNIPNLFERLQDYKTRLLDIEKRNAAVRTQVSLHENNLGNELDMADSSISAEDIRKNDSLQLEVDECQGDYQNLKSEIFNYTGSILLMNKPEVN
;
A
#
# COMPACT_ATOMS: atom_id res chain seq x y z
N MET A 1 44.86 -3.95 -12.92
CA MET A 1 44.46 -2.71 -12.22
C MET A 1 42.95 -2.56 -12.45
N GLU A 2 42.11 -3.22 -11.66
CA GLU A 2 40.66 -3.34 -12.01
C GLU A 2 39.71 -3.57 -10.81
N LYS A 3 40.15 -3.30 -9.57
CA LYS A 3 39.33 -3.49 -8.36
C LYS A 3 38.57 -2.24 -7.90
N LYS A 4 38.74 -1.10 -8.57
CA LYS A 4 38.21 0.21 -8.10
C LYS A 4 36.78 0.53 -8.55
N ASN A 5 36.19 -0.24 -9.48
CA ASN A 5 34.85 0.03 -10.02
C ASN A 5 33.72 -0.84 -9.42
N THR A 6 34.03 -2.00 -8.84
CA THR A 6 33.02 -2.95 -8.36
C THR A 6 32.44 -2.60 -6.99
N ILE A 7 33.27 -2.06 -6.08
CA ILE A 7 32.85 -1.63 -4.73
C ILE A 7 31.80 -0.50 -4.81
N THR A 8 31.97 0.41 -5.77
CA THR A 8 31.07 1.55 -6.00
C THR A 8 29.74 1.15 -6.66
N ASP A 9 29.70 0.03 -7.39
CA ASP A 9 28.49 -0.49 -8.04
C ASP A 9 27.59 -1.23 -7.04
N ASN A 10 28.17 -2.05 -6.16
CA ASN A 10 27.41 -2.79 -5.14
C ASN A 10 26.72 -1.84 -4.15
N GLY A 11 27.45 -0.83 -3.63
CA GLY A 11 26.87 0.17 -2.73
C GLY A 11 25.71 0.96 -3.35
N ARG A 12 25.74 1.23 -4.66
CA ARG A 12 24.63 1.88 -5.38
C ARG A 12 23.42 0.97 -5.50
N LYS A 13 23.60 -0.32 -5.79
CA LYS A 13 22.51 -1.29 -5.88
C LYS A 13 21.81 -1.45 -4.52
N ILE A 14 22.58 -1.51 -3.43
CA ILE A 14 22.04 -1.57 -2.07
C ILE A 14 21.23 -0.32 -1.75
N ALA A 15 21.78 0.86 -2.03
CA ALA A 15 21.07 2.11 -1.83
C ALA A 15 19.76 2.18 -2.62
N LEU A 16 19.74 1.63 -3.84
CA LEU A 16 18.54 1.57 -4.67
C LEU A 16 17.48 0.64 -4.08
N LEU A 17 17.86 -0.57 -3.64
CA LEU A 17 16.96 -1.52 -2.99
C LEU A 17 16.38 -0.92 -1.70
N HIS A 18 17.24 -0.35 -0.86
CA HIS A 18 16.82 0.31 0.37
C HIS A 18 15.85 1.47 0.09
N TRP A 19 16.16 2.33 -0.90
CA TRP A 19 15.27 3.40 -1.31
C TRP A 19 13.90 2.87 -1.75
N LYS A 20 13.88 1.79 -2.54
CA LYS A 20 12.65 1.13 -3.02
C LYS A 20 11.80 0.63 -1.85
N ILE A 21 12.42 -0.01 -0.86
CA ILE A 21 11.77 -0.45 0.38
C ILE A 21 11.14 0.73 1.14
N GLN A 22 11.85 1.86 1.27
CA GLN A 22 11.28 3.05 1.92
C GLN A 22 10.07 3.59 1.17
N GLN A 23 10.09 3.55 -0.18
CA GLN A 23 8.93 3.94 -0.98
C GLN A 23 7.73 3.03 -0.71
N TRP A 24 7.94 1.71 -0.63
CA TRP A 24 6.86 0.77 -0.29
C TRP A 24 6.26 1.04 1.09
N LYS A 25 7.11 1.23 2.11
CA LYS A 25 6.66 1.55 3.47
C LYS A 25 5.82 2.82 3.52
N LEU A 26 6.27 3.88 2.83
CA LEU A 26 5.52 5.13 2.74
C LEU A 26 4.16 4.92 2.07
N ARG A 27 4.11 4.21 0.95
CA ARG A 27 2.85 3.90 0.26
C ARG A 27 1.88 3.16 1.16
N PHE A 28 2.37 2.16 1.88
CA PHE A 28 1.57 1.39 2.82
C PHE A 28 1.05 2.23 3.98
N GLN A 29 1.87 3.14 4.53
CA GLN A 29 1.42 4.06 5.58
C GLN A 29 0.31 4.98 5.06
N LEU A 30 0.49 5.57 3.87
CA LEU A 30 -0.52 6.42 3.25
C LEU A 30 -1.83 5.65 3.04
N MET A 31 -1.75 4.41 2.57
CA MET A 31 -2.94 3.55 2.41
C MET A 31 -3.69 3.35 3.73
N ASP A 32 -2.99 3.08 4.84
CA ASP A 32 -3.65 2.91 6.14
C ASP A 32 -4.37 4.18 6.58
N GLU A 33 -3.71 5.34 6.45
CA GLU A 33 -4.29 6.64 6.80
C GLU A 33 -5.54 6.94 5.94
N GLU A 34 -5.47 6.66 4.65
CA GLU A 34 -6.59 6.82 3.73
C GLU A 34 -7.73 5.83 4.02
N ILE A 35 -7.43 4.57 4.36
CA ILE A 35 -8.46 3.58 4.73
C ILE A 35 -9.19 4.01 5.99
N VAL A 36 -8.48 4.52 7.01
CA VAL A 36 -9.09 5.07 8.22
C VAL A 36 -10.03 6.24 7.87
N PHE A 37 -9.60 7.14 7.00
CA PHE A 37 -10.43 8.23 6.52
C PHE A 37 -11.69 7.73 5.80
N ILE A 38 -11.54 6.77 4.88
CA ILE A 38 -12.66 6.22 4.11
C ILE A 38 -13.66 5.52 5.03
N LYS A 39 -13.21 4.72 6.01
CA LYS A 39 -14.12 4.08 6.97
C LYS A 39 -14.94 5.11 7.74
N ARG A 40 -14.30 6.19 8.22
CA ARG A 40 -14.99 7.30 8.89
C ARG A 40 -15.99 8.00 7.97
N LEU A 41 -15.64 8.18 6.70
CA LEU A 41 -16.57 8.70 5.69
C LEU A 41 -17.80 7.78 5.58
N LEU A 42 -17.61 6.46 5.44
CA LEU A 42 -18.67 5.45 5.32
C LEU A 42 -19.53 5.30 6.59
N ASP A 43 -19.02 5.71 7.76
CA ASP A 43 -19.75 5.78 9.03
C ASP A 43 -20.43 7.13 9.27
N SER A 44 -20.19 8.12 8.42
CA SER A 44 -20.71 9.48 8.63
C SER A 44 -22.22 9.57 8.37
N ASN A 45 -22.86 10.51 9.06
CA ASN A 45 -24.28 10.85 8.84
C ASN A 45 -24.53 11.60 7.52
N ALA A 46 -23.54 11.69 6.62
CA ALA A 46 -23.68 12.36 5.32
C ALA A 46 -24.60 11.59 4.35
N PHE A 47 -24.91 10.33 4.64
CA PHE A 47 -25.78 9.50 3.81
C PHE A 47 -27.21 9.45 4.38
N LYS A 48 -28.20 9.90 3.58
CA LYS A 48 -29.62 9.87 3.96
C LYS A 48 -30.19 8.44 3.87
N PRO A 49 -31.13 8.06 4.76
CA PRO A 49 -31.68 6.69 4.81
C PRO A 49 -32.60 6.32 3.63
N ASN A 50 -33.01 7.26 2.79
CA ASN A 50 -33.93 6.99 1.67
C ASN A 50 -33.25 6.34 0.44
N ILE A 51 -32.02 5.84 0.58
CA ILE A 51 -31.28 5.21 -0.52
C ILE A 51 -31.40 3.68 -0.37
N PRO A 52 -32.05 2.99 -1.32
CA PRO A 52 -32.17 1.53 -1.28
C PRO A 52 -30.80 0.86 -1.22
N ASN A 53 -30.68 -0.17 -0.39
CA ASN A 53 -29.48 -1.00 -0.22
C ASN A 53 -28.21 -0.22 0.19
N LEU A 54 -28.36 1.01 0.69
CA LEU A 54 -27.24 1.84 1.13
C LEU A 54 -26.43 1.14 2.22
N PHE A 55 -27.12 0.64 3.25
CA PHE A 55 -26.44 -0.02 4.36
C PHE A 55 -25.64 -1.25 3.90
N GLU A 56 -26.24 -2.10 3.06
CA GLU A 56 -25.59 -3.30 2.52
C GLU A 56 -24.33 -2.94 1.73
N ARG A 57 -24.41 -1.93 0.85
CA ARG A 57 -23.24 -1.48 0.08
C ARG A 57 -22.15 -0.88 0.96
N LEU A 58 -22.52 -0.05 1.94
CA LEU A 58 -21.53 0.52 2.87
C LEU A 58 -20.84 -0.58 3.70
N GLN A 59 -21.56 -1.64 4.09
CA GLN A 59 -20.98 -2.78 4.80
C GLN A 59 -20.08 -3.65 3.89
N ASP A 60 -20.46 -3.85 2.63
CA ASP A 60 -19.60 -4.51 1.63
C ASP A 60 -18.25 -3.78 1.49
N TYR A 61 -18.29 -2.46 1.32
CA TYR A 61 -17.07 -1.65 1.25
C TYR A 61 -16.20 -1.75 2.49
N LYS A 62 -16.79 -1.72 3.68
CA LYS A 62 -16.03 -1.87 4.94
C LYS A 62 -15.37 -3.24 5.04
N THR A 63 -16.06 -4.30 4.62
CA THR A 63 -15.52 -5.67 4.61
C THR A 63 -14.33 -5.78 3.66
N ARG A 64 -14.48 -5.28 2.43
CA ARG A 64 -13.40 -5.28 1.43
C ARG A 64 -12.20 -4.43 1.88
N LEU A 65 -12.42 -3.30 2.56
CA LEU A 65 -11.35 -2.49 3.16
C LEU A 65 -10.60 -3.26 4.25
N LEU A 66 -11.30 -4.01 5.11
CA LEU A 66 -10.67 -4.86 6.14
C LEU A 66 -9.79 -5.95 5.53
N ASP A 67 -10.20 -6.53 4.40
CA ASP A 67 -9.39 -7.55 3.73
C ASP A 67 -8.12 -6.95 3.09
N ILE A 68 -8.21 -5.74 2.56
CA ILE A 68 -7.03 -4.99 2.09
C ILE A 68 -6.09 -4.64 3.24
N GLU A 69 -6.59 -4.17 4.38
CA GLU A 69 -5.75 -3.89 5.56
C GLU A 69 -4.97 -5.12 6.03
N LYS A 70 -5.63 -6.28 6.11
CA LYS A 70 -4.97 -7.53 6.50
C LYS A 70 -3.86 -7.89 5.52
N ARG A 71 -4.12 -7.75 4.22
CA ARG A 71 -3.13 -8.04 3.18
C ARG A 71 -1.97 -7.05 3.23
N ASN A 72 -2.25 -5.76 3.36
CA ASN A 72 -1.24 -4.71 3.54
C ASN A 72 -0.34 -4.99 4.73
N ALA A 73 -0.91 -5.39 5.88
CA ALA A 73 -0.15 -5.72 7.08
C ALA A 73 0.77 -6.94 6.84
N ALA A 74 0.28 -7.96 6.13
CA ALA A 74 1.08 -9.12 5.77
C ALA A 74 2.26 -8.76 4.85
N VAL A 75 2.01 -8.02 3.76
CA VAL A 75 3.08 -7.63 2.82
C VAL A 75 4.07 -6.66 3.48
N ARG A 76 3.60 -5.71 4.31
CA ARG A 76 4.49 -4.81 5.07
C ARG A 76 5.41 -5.57 6.01
N THR A 77 4.91 -6.65 6.62
CA THR A 77 5.74 -7.54 7.46
C THR A 77 6.84 -8.19 6.62
N GLN A 78 6.51 -8.69 5.43
CA GLN A 78 7.50 -9.29 4.52
C GLN A 78 8.54 -8.27 4.02
N VAL A 79 8.12 -7.04 3.70
CA VAL A 79 9.02 -5.94 3.33
C VAL A 79 9.98 -5.61 4.47
N SER A 80 9.49 -5.55 5.71
CA SER A 80 10.33 -5.26 6.88
C SER A 80 11.33 -6.39 7.17
N LEU A 81 10.91 -7.65 7.01
CA LEU A 81 11.80 -8.80 7.12
C LEU A 81 12.88 -8.78 6.03
N HIS A 82 12.52 -8.43 4.80
CA HIS A 82 13.49 -8.33 3.70
C HIS A 82 14.52 -7.22 3.94
N GLU A 83 14.09 -6.06 4.41
CA GLU A 83 14.98 -4.95 4.77
C GLU A 83 15.96 -5.35 5.88
N ASN A 84 15.48 -6.01 6.93
CA ASN A 84 16.34 -6.49 8.02
C ASN A 84 17.38 -7.49 7.52
N ASN A 85 16.99 -8.40 6.62
CA ASN A 85 17.92 -9.35 6.01
C ASN A 85 19.00 -8.63 5.18
N LEU A 86 18.61 -7.65 4.36
CA LEU A 86 19.55 -6.83 3.59
C LEU A 86 20.53 -6.08 4.49
N GLY A 87 20.06 -5.56 5.63
CA GLY A 87 20.91 -4.91 6.63
C GLY A 87 21.92 -5.87 7.26
N ASN A 88 21.46 -7.04 7.72
CA ASN A 88 22.32 -8.06 8.33
C ASN A 88 23.39 -8.59 7.36
N GLU A 89 23.03 -8.75 6.09
CA GLU A 89 23.98 -9.18 5.07
C GLU A 89 25.04 -8.11 4.83
N LEU A 90 24.66 -6.83 4.78
CA LEU A 90 25.58 -5.71 4.56
C LEU A 90 26.64 -5.56 5.65
N ASP A 91 26.31 -5.89 6.91
CA ASP A 91 27.23 -5.82 8.04
C ASP A 91 28.37 -6.86 7.96
N MET A 92 28.24 -7.87 7.09
CA MET A 92 29.32 -8.82 6.80
C MET A 92 30.31 -8.22 5.81
N ALA A 93 31.58 -8.12 6.20
CA ALA A 93 32.65 -7.35 5.53
C ALA A 93 32.97 -7.69 4.05
N ASP A 94 32.31 -8.69 3.46
CA ASP A 94 32.52 -9.14 2.07
C ASP A 94 31.19 -9.43 1.35
N SER A 95 30.06 -8.90 1.83
CA SER A 95 28.75 -9.20 1.25
C SER A 95 28.45 -8.38 0.00
N SER A 96 27.93 -9.09 -1.00
CA SER A 96 27.32 -8.52 -2.21
C SER A 96 25.87 -8.91 -2.26
N ILE A 97 25.01 -8.07 -2.85
CA ILE A 97 23.62 -8.45 -3.12
C ILE A 97 23.58 -9.77 -3.86
N SER A 98 22.89 -10.76 -3.30
CA SER A 98 22.74 -12.06 -3.93
C SER A 98 21.67 -12.02 -5.02
N ALA A 99 21.71 -12.98 -5.94
CA ALA A 99 20.61 -13.17 -6.89
C ALA A 99 19.28 -13.50 -6.19
N GLU A 100 19.34 -14.05 -4.97
CA GLU A 100 18.16 -14.35 -4.16
C GLU A 100 17.50 -13.09 -3.63
N ASP A 101 18.28 -12.10 -3.18
CA ASP A 101 17.78 -10.80 -2.73
C ASP A 101 17.04 -10.07 -3.85
N ILE A 102 17.60 -10.10 -5.06
CA ILE A 102 16.98 -9.47 -6.23
C ILE A 102 15.64 -10.14 -6.51
N ARG A 103 15.59 -11.47 -6.56
CA ARG A 103 14.34 -12.21 -6.77
C ARG A 103 13.30 -11.91 -5.70
N LYS A 104 13.72 -11.85 -4.42
CA LYS A 104 12.82 -11.53 -3.31
C LYS A 104 12.27 -10.11 -3.41
N ASN A 105 13.12 -9.14 -3.73
CA ASN A 105 12.71 -7.76 -3.98
C ASN A 105 11.73 -7.64 -5.17
N ASP A 106 11.94 -8.40 -6.24
CA ASP A 106 11.04 -8.38 -7.40
C ASP A 106 9.70 -9.04 -7.09
N SER A 107 9.69 -10.14 -6.33
CA SER A 107 8.46 -10.75 -5.82
C SER A 107 7.68 -9.79 -4.93
N LEU A 108 8.37 -9.11 -4.00
CA LEU A 108 7.74 -8.12 -3.14
C LEU A 108 7.21 -6.92 -3.92
N GLN A 109 7.87 -6.50 -5.00
CA GLN A 109 7.35 -5.44 -5.86
C GLN A 109 5.99 -5.83 -6.45
N LEU A 110 5.85 -7.06 -6.94
CA LEU A 110 4.57 -7.55 -7.48
C LEU A 110 3.48 -7.53 -6.40
N GLU A 111 3.76 -8.06 -5.21
CA GLU A 111 2.79 -8.07 -4.10
C GLU A 111 2.38 -6.65 -3.67
N VAL A 112 3.33 -5.71 -3.65
CA VAL A 112 3.08 -4.30 -3.35
C VAL A 112 2.18 -3.67 -4.42
N ASP A 113 2.49 -3.89 -5.70
CA ASP A 113 1.73 -3.32 -6.80
C ASP A 113 0.30 -3.90 -6.87
N GLU A 114 0.14 -5.19 -6.59
CA GLU A 114 -1.17 -5.85 -6.50
C GLU A 114 -2.01 -5.27 -5.34
N CYS A 115 -1.42 -5.16 -4.14
CA CYS A 115 -2.12 -4.55 -2.99
C CYS A 115 -2.52 -3.10 -3.28
N GLN A 116 -1.62 -2.33 -3.89
CA GLN A 116 -1.87 -0.94 -4.24
C GLN A 116 -2.95 -0.83 -5.33
N GLY A 117 -2.91 -1.67 -6.36
CA GLY A 117 -3.88 -1.70 -7.44
C GLY A 117 -5.29 -2.04 -6.94
N ASP A 118 -5.42 -3.10 -6.15
CA ASP A 118 -6.69 -3.50 -5.56
C ASP A 118 -7.29 -2.40 -4.68
N TYR A 119 -6.45 -1.73 -3.88
CA TYR A 119 -6.86 -0.61 -3.07
C TYR A 119 -7.33 0.59 -3.91
N GLN A 120 -6.58 0.98 -4.94
CA GLN A 120 -6.99 2.10 -5.80
C GLN A 120 -8.30 1.82 -6.53
N ASN A 121 -8.51 0.57 -6.96
CA ASN A 121 -9.78 0.15 -7.57
C ASN A 121 -10.94 0.29 -6.57
N LEU A 122 -10.79 -0.23 -5.36
CA LEU A 122 -11.80 -0.13 -4.31
C LEU A 122 -12.06 1.33 -3.90
N LYS A 123 -11.00 2.13 -3.72
CA LYS A 123 -11.09 3.56 -3.39
C LYS A 123 -11.89 4.31 -4.46
N SER A 124 -11.59 4.06 -5.73
CA SER A 124 -12.30 4.68 -6.86
C SER A 124 -13.77 4.30 -6.88
N GLU A 125 -14.08 3.03 -6.64
CA GLU A 125 -15.45 2.53 -6.54
C GLU A 125 -16.23 3.25 -5.42
N ILE A 126 -15.63 3.33 -4.22
CA ILE A 126 -16.21 4.00 -3.06
C ILE A 126 -16.44 5.49 -3.34
N PHE A 127 -15.46 6.19 -3.90
CA PHE A 127 -15.58 7.63 -4.18
C PHE A 127 -16.61 7.93 -5.25
N ASN A 128 -16.70 7.11 -6.29
CA ASN A 128 -17.75 7.25 -7.30
C ASN A 128 -19.14 7.05 -6.69
N TYR A 129 -19.30 6.00 -5.88
CA TYR A 129 -20.57 5.73 -5.21
C TYR A 129 -20.96 6.83 -4.21
N THR A 130 -20.08 7.14 -3.25
CA THR A 130 -20.35 8.15 -2.22
C THR A 130 -20.50 9.54 -2.81
N GLY A 131 -19.70 9.90 -3.82
CA GLY A 131 -19.83 11.17 -4.54
C GLY A 131 -21.18 11.30 -5.24
N SER A 132 -21.66 10.24 -5.90
CA SER A 132 -22.99 10.24 -6.53
C SER A 132 -24.11 10.51 -5.52
N ILE A 133 -24.00 9.94 -4.31
CA ILE A 133 -24.99 10.13 -3.23
C ILE A 133 -24.95 11.57 -2.70
N LEU A 134 -23.76 12.12 -2.49
CA LEU A 134 -23.61 13.49 -1.99
C LEU A 134 -24.17 14.52 -2.98
N LEU A 135 -24.05 14.27 -4.30
CA LEU A 135 -24.65 15.12 -5.33
C LEU A 135 -26.18 15.04 -5.35
N MET A 136 -26.77 13.89 -5.05
CA MET A 136 -28.23 13.74 -4.89
C MET A 136 -28.76 14.47 -3.66
N ASN A 137 -27.91 14.67 -2.64
CA ASN A 137 -28.26 15.32 -1.38
C ASN A 137 -28.11 16.86 -1.39
N LYS A 138 -28.01 17.50 -2.57
CA LYS A 138 -27.99 18.97 -2.66
C LYS A 138 -29.12 19.57 -1.81
N PRO A 139 -28.84 20.55 -0.93
CA PRO A 139 -29.89 21.23 -0.19
C PRO A 139 -30.81 21.90 -1.20
N GLU A 140 -32.12 21.72 -1.05
CA GLU A 140 -33.09 22.58 -1.72
C GLU A 140 -32.76 24.01 -1.28
N VAL A 141 -32.38 24.84 -2.25
CA VAL A 141 -32.21 26.28 -2.03
C VAL A 141 -33.61 26.82 -1.79
N ASN A 142 -33.98 27.01 -0.53
CA ASN A 142 -35.14 27.82 -0.13
C ASN A 142 -34.78 29.30 -0.23
#